data_AF-A0A1J3ERT7-F1
#
_entry.id   AF-A0A1J3ERT7-F1
#
_cell.length_a   1.000
_cell.length_b   1.000
_cell.length_c   1.000
_cell.angle_alpha   90.00
_cell.angle_beta   90.00
_cell.angle_gamma   90.00
#
_symmetry.space_group_name_H-M   'P 1'
#
loop_
_entity.id
_entity.type
_entity.pdbx_description
1 polymer ?
#
loop_
_entity_poly.entity_id
_entity_poly.type
_entity_poly.pdbx_seq_one_letter_code
_entity_poly.pdbx_strand_id
1 'polypeptide(L)'
;MAFYRKFSSSVDARQVFGEMTKRSLYQWNTLLKNLSRGKKWEEVLCHFLQMFRDEEKPDNFTLPVALKACVELREVKYGEMIHGFVKKE
;
A
#
# COMPACT_ATOMS: atom_id res chain seq x y z
N MET A 1 -4.91 13.24 -12.13
CA MET A 1 -3.54 13.71 -11.80
C MET A 1 -3.41 14.49 -10.48
N ALA A 2 -4.51 14.85 -9.77
CA ALA A 2 -4.41 15.58 -8.50
C ALA A 2 -4.10 14.72 -7.25
N PHE A 3 -4.31 13.40 -7.34
CA PHE A 3 -4.16 12.43 -6.24
C PHE A 3 -2.70 12.24 -5.78
N TYR A 4 -1.74 12.31 -6.71
CA TYR A 4 -0.31 12.19 -6.41
C TYR A 4 0.34 13.47 -5.87
N ARG A 5 -0.29 14.65 -6.07
CA ARG A 5 0.30 15.94 -5.71
C ARG A 5 0.34 16.19 -4.20
N LYS A 6 -0.53 15.52 -3.43
CA LYS A 6 -0.52 15.60 -1.96
C LYS A 6 0.49 14.64 -1.32
N PHE A 7 0.87 13.58 -2.03
CA PHE A 7 1.87 12.58 -1.61
C PHE A 7 3.22 12.76 -2.33
N SER A 8 3.43 13.87 -3.04
CA SER A 8 4.65 14.12 -3.79
C SER A 8 5.79 14.73 -2.98
N SER A 9 5.60 15.03 -1.69
CA SER A 9 6.69 15.54 -0.83
C SER A 9 7.49 14.44 -0.14
N SER A 10 7.06 13.18 -0.21
CA SER A 10 7.80 11.99 0.25
C SER A 10 8.45 11.23 -0.91
N VAL A 11 8.78 11.96 -1.99
CA VAL A 11 9.28 11.46 -3.29
C VAL A 11 10.81 11.35 -3.30
N ASP A 12 11.39 10.78 -2.26
CA ASP A 12 12.72 10.17 -2.38
C ASP A 12 12.64 8.64 -2.53
N ALA A 13 11.50 8.03 -2.19
CA ALA A 13 11.30 6.60 -2.41
C ALA A 13 11.15 6.22 -3.90
N ARG A 14 10.85 7.18 -4.79
CA ARG A 14 10.73 6.91 -6.23
C ARG A 14 12.07 6.71 -6.93
N GLN A 15 13.17 7.27 -6.43
CA GLN A 15 14.46 7.23 -7.13
C GLN A 15 15.16 5.86 -6.99
N VAL A 16 14.77 5.04 -6.01
CA VAL A 16 15.30 3.67 -5.84
C VAL A 16 14.41 2.61 -6.49
N PHE A 17 13.13 2.91 -6.75
CA PHE A 17 12.12 1.92 -7.15
C PHE A 17 11.48 2.18 -8.53
N GLY A 18 11.90 3.23 -9.23
CA GLY A 18 11.32 3.70 -10.50
C GLY A 18 11.48 2.76 -11.70
N GLU A 19 12.28 1.70 -11.59
CA GLU A 19 12.52 0.73 -12.67
C GLU A 19 12.39 -0.73 -12.21
N MET A 20 11.62 -1.01 -11.15
CA MET A 20 11.39 -2.40 -10.78
C MET A 20 10.23 -3.00 -11.59
N THR A 21 10.60 -3.98 -12.42
CA THR A 21 9.76 -5.05 -12.98
C THR A 21 8.61 -5.46 -12.06
N LYS A 22 7.50 -5.93 -12.66
CA LYS A 22 6.30 -6.46 -11.99
C LYS A 22 6.69 -7.22 -10.71
N ARG A 23 6.33 -6.67 -9.54
CA ARG A 23 6.70 -7.27 -8.25
C ARG A 23 5.83 -8.48 -7.97
N SER A 24 6.43 -9.58 -7.49
CA SER A 24 5.68 -10.73 -6.99
C SER A 24 5.00 -10.44 -5.65
N LEU A 25 3.97 -11.21 -5.30
CA LEU A 25 3.32 -11.13 -3.98
C LEU A 25 4.32 -11.17 -2.81
N TYR A 26 5.35 -12.01 -2.88
CA TYR A 26 6.38 -12.07 -1.85
C TYR A 26 7.16 -10.76 -1.70
N GLN A 27 7.48 -10.09 -2.81
CA GLN A 27 8.16 -8.79 -2.81
C GLN A 27 7.26 -7.69 -2.22
N TRP A 28 5.97 -7.70 -2.55
CA TRP A 28 4.98 -6.81 -1.94
C TRP A 28 4.87 -7.01 -0.43
N ASN A 29 4.73 -8.25 0.02
CA ASN A 29 4.65 -8.60 1.44
C ASN A 29 5.90 -8.16 2.20
N THR A 30 7.08 -8.40 1.61
CA THR A 30 8.36 -7.97 2.22
C THR A 30 8.44 -6.45 2.33
N LEU A 31 8.06 -5.72 1.28
CA LEU A 31 8.04 -4.26 1.28
C LEU A 31 7.09 -3.71 2.35
N LEU A 32 5.83 -4.16 2.36
CA LEU A 32 4.81 -3.69 3.30
C LEU A 32 5.17 -4.05 4.75
N LYS A 33 5.81 -5.21 4.98
CA LYS A 33 6.35 -5.58 6.29
C LYS A 33 7.44 -4.63 6.75
N ASN A 34 8.37 -4.27 5.88
CA ASN A 34 9.47 -3.37 6.25
C ASN A 34 8.96 -1.95 6.53
N LEU A 35 8.07 -1.44 5.69
CA LEU A 35 7.45 -0.12 5.88
C LEU A 35 6.62 -0.06 7.17
N SER A 36 5.83 -1.10 7.47
CA SER A 36 5.03 -1.15 8.70
C SER A 36 5.88 -1.24 9.98
N ARG A 37 7.02 -1.94 9.95
CA ARG A 37 7.99 -1.92 11.06
C ARG A 37 8.57 -0.53 11.29
N GLY A 38 8.80 0.22 10.21
CA GLY A 38 9.22 1.63 10.27
C GLY A 38 8.10 2.62 10.58
N LYS A 39 6.86 2.16 10.82
CA LYS A 39 5.66 3.00 11.00
C LYS A 39 5.42 4.00 9.86
N LYS A 40 5.88 3.66 8.65
CA LYS A 40 5.71 4.47 7.43
C LYS A 40 4.33 4.22 6.82
N TRP A 41 3.28 4.53 7.57
CA TRP A 41 1.91 4.12 7.23
C TRP A 41 1.40 4.72 5.92
N GLU A 42 1.80 5.95 5.58
CA GLU A 42 1.45 6.57 4.29
C GLU A 42 2.05 5.79 3.12
N GLU A 43 3.32 5.37 3.24
CA GLU A 43 4.00 4.55 2.23
C GLU A 43 3.35 3.18 2.12
N VAL A 44 2.93 2.58 3.24
CA VAL A 44 2.19 1.30 3.27
C VAL A 44 0.91 1.41 2.42
N LEU A 45 0.07 2.43 2.62
CA LEU A 45 -1.15 2.60 1.82
C LEU A 45 -0.83 2.91 0.36
N CYS A 46 0.17 3.74 0.07
CA CYS A 46 0.57 4.04 -1.30
C CYS A 46 0.97 2.76 -2.06
N HIS A 47 1.79 1.91 -1.45
CA HIS A 47 2.25 0.67 -2.06
C HIS A 47 1.16 -0.40 -2.14
N PHE A 48 0.26 -0.48 -1.14
CA PHE A 48 -0.92 -1.34 -1.20
C PHE A 48 -1.84 -0.96 -2.37
N LEU A 49 -2.07 0.34 -2.61
CA LEU A 49 -2.85 0.79 -3.77
C LEU A 49 -2.14 0.51 -5.10
N GLN A 50 -0.80 0.59 -5.13
CA GLN A 50 -0.01 0.25 -6.32
C GLN A 50 -0.11 -1.24 -6.66
N MET A 51 -0.19 -2.12 -5.66
CA MET A 51 -0.34 -3.56 -5.84
C MET A 51 -1.55 -3.93 -6.73
N PHE A 52 -2.69 -3.26 -6.54
CA PHE A 52 -3.86 -3.43 -7.41
C PHE A 52 -3.62 -2.96 -8.85
N ARG A 53 -2.82 -1.92 -9.06
CA ARG A 53 -2.47 -1.44 -10.41
C ARG A 53 -1.54 -2.39 -11.14
N ASP A 54 -0.70 -3.09 -10.39
CA ASP A 54 0.20 -4.12 -10.90
C ASP A 54 -0.52 -5.47 -11.09
N GLU A 55 -1.86 -5.48 -10.93
CA GLU A 55 -2.75 -6.65 -11.04
C GLU A 55 -2.40 -7.79 -10.08
N GLU A 56 -1.74 -7.47 -8.96
CA GLU A 56 -1.41 -8.43 -7.92
C GLU A 56 -2.49 -8.40 -6.84
N LYS A 57 -2.99 -9.58 -6.43
CA LYS A 57 -4.06 -9.68 -5.44
C LYS A 57 -3.52 -9.63 -4.02
N PRO A 58 -4.07 -8.76 -3.15
CA PRO A 58 -3.81 -8.82 -1.71
C PRO A 58 -4.15 -10.20 -1.14
N ASP A 59 -3.33 -10.66 -0.21
CA ASP A 59 -3.47 -11.87 0.56
C ASP A 59 -3.79 -11.58 2.05
N ASN A 60 -3.86 -12.64 2.84
CA ASN A 60 -4.10 -12.58 4.29
C ASN A 60 -2.97 -11.88 5.08
N PHE A 61 -1.84 -11.55 4.46
CA PHE A 61 -0.75 -10.79 5.09
C PHE A 61 -0.85 -9.29 4.78
N THR A 62 -1.11 -8.93 3.53
CA THR A 62 -1.24 -7.55 3.06
C THR A 62 -2.45 -6.85 3.64
N LEU A 63 -3.61 -7.52 3.72
CA LEU A 63 -4.86 -6.92 4.18
C LEU A 63 -4.79 -6.40 5.63
N PRO A 64 -4.31 -7.16 6.64
CA PRO A 64 -4.16 -6.64 8.00
C PRO A 64 -3.19 -5.46 8.10
N VAL A 65 -2.10 -5.48 7.31
CA VAL A 65 -1.11 -4.40 7.29
C VAL A 65 -1.71 -3.12 6.72
N ALA A 66 -2.49 -3.23 5.64
CA ALA A 66 -3.19 -2.10 5.05
C ALA A 66 -4.27 -1.53 5.99
N LEU A 67 -5.08 -2.39 6.64
CA LEU A 67 -6.07 -1.97 7.63
C LEU A 67 -5.42 -1.24 8.81
N LYS A 68 -4.29 -1.74 9.31
CA LYS A 68 -3.53 -1.06 10.37
C LYS A 68 -3.09 0.34 9.93
N ALA A 69 -2.59 0.49 8.70
CA ALA A 69 -2.23 1.79 8.17
C ALA A 69 -3.43 2.75 8.08
N CYS A 70 -4.62 2.25 7.71
CA CYS A 70 -5.85 3.06 7.74
C CYS A 70 -6.18 3.56 9.15
N VAL A 71 -6.04 2.71 10.17
CA VAL A 71 -6.28 3.08 11.57
C VAL A 71 -5.29 4.14 12.04
N GLU A 72 -4.00 3.92 11.80
CA GLU A 72 -2.92 4.81 12.24
C GLU A 72 -3.01 6.19 11.57
N LEU A 73 -3.46 6.23 10.31
CA LEU A 73 -3.65 7.47 9.55
C LEU A 73 -5.05 8.09 9.74
N ARG A 74 -5.95 7.42 10.46
CA ARG A 74 -7.37 7.82 10.62
C ARG A 74 -8.12 7.95 9.28
N GLU A 75 -7.74 7.14 8.31
CA GLU A 75 -8.30 7.15 6.95
C GLU A 75 -9.41 6.09 6.80
N VAL A 76 -10.60 6.40 7.34
CA VAL A 76 -11.76 5.49 7.36
C VAL A 76 -12.18 5.03 5.96
N LYS A 77 -12.12 5.93 4.97
CA LYS A 77 -12.51 5.64 3.59
C LYS A 77 -11.70 4.50 2.96
N TYR A 78 -10.39 4.43 3.26
CA TYR A 78 -9.56 3.32 2.77
C TYR A 78 -9.88 2.02 3.50
N GLY A 79 -10.21 2.08 4.79
CA GLY A 79 -10.68 0.92 5.55
C GLY A 79 -11.96 0.33 4.95
N GLU A 80 -12.97 1.16 4.66
CA GLU A 80 -14.22 0.73 4.00
C GLU A 80 -13.97 0.08 2.64
N MET A 81 -13.06 0.64 1.84
CA MET A 81 -12.69 0.07 0.55
C MET A 81 -12.05 -1.32 0.68
N ILE A 82 -11.14 -1.50 1.65
CA ILE A 82 -10.53 -2.81 1.94
C ILE A 82 -11.60 -3.81 2.40
N HIS A 83 -12.50 -3.41 3.30
CA HIS A 83 -13.61 -4.25 3.72
C HIS A 83 -14.52 -4.66 2.56
N GLY A 84 -14.80 -3.72 1.64
CA GLY A 84 -15.59 -3.98 0.44
C GLY A 84 -14.90 -4.93 -0.55
N PHE A 85 -13.57 -4.87 -0.65
CA PHE A 85 -12.78 -5.79 -1.46
C PHE A 85 -12.87 -7.22 -0.90
N VAL A 86 -12.63 -7.40 0.40
CA VAL A 86 -12.66 -8.73 1.06
C VAL A 86 -14.04 -9.38 0.98
N LYS A 87 -15.13 -8.61 1.07
CA LYS A 87 -16.49 -9.16 0.96
C LYS A 87 -16.89 -9.62 -0.46
N LYS A 88 -16.13 -9.21 -1.48
CA LYS A 88 -16.41 -9.53 -2.89
C LYS A 88 -15.59 -10.72 -3.41
N GLU A 89 -14.58 -11.15 -2.66
CA GLU A 89 -13.88 -12.43 -2.87
C GLU A 89 -14.57 -13.56 -2.10
#